data_AF-A0A074W845-F1
#
_entry.id   AF-A0A074W845-F1
#
_cell.length_a   1.000
_cell.length_b   1.000
_cell.length_c   1.000
_cell.angle_alpha   90.00
_cell.angle_beta   90.00
_cell.angle_gamma   90.00
#
_symmetry.space_group_name_H-M   'P 1'
#
loop_
_entity.id
_entity.type
_entity.pdbx_description
1 polymer ?
#
loop_
_entity_poly.entity_id
_entity_poly.type
_entity_poly.pdbx_seq_one_letter_code
_entity_poly.pdbx_strand_id
1 'polypeptide(L)'
;MILRDATLANKGRVNQAIKPEILEIIAMLHHSGAMPSTIYSYSPPNDPVSLCQPPTLHLLSNQIITSLTDAAWRAHETNVVEDAKQRGGFYESLRPEIPGSMYKVRVAGLGHEVWLELVLWAMLYGRFYKQGMIALTRLSQLPHDNEWSVLSWRELANPIIQSGQEKSINWDEVKYIFNTGTSDTDQIDNKKKVRRTVSAEVIASMVDAAVSHVSAGVGSRGMSPGNPARFIKQMKLFLERNNMSLGYTSWDAIILRFFESRGVDFEKDPQLAGKISSATSIFGDDISTANAPTRDQLWQPTPAYVLDGSAASIGYYHRLLRAHIKLGSLPGAMGVVKDLQKLTDLNKQNSIQEFFAKQQDAITQDEDDETSEFGFHGRYGGIHYPSFFPQIPVPILADLVHLVVDAQALELGSWLLYSEDLDGPLVHKGLYTDPIMAAPLIRLAASLSDEVLMAEILKYQKKHSQTDHSEKVLDEILDQQVEAGNWPLVDKALESF
;
A
#
# COMPACT_ATOMS: atom_id res chain seq x y z
N MET A 1 -25.17 6.22 6.35
CA MET A 1 -25.95 7.38 6.86
C MET A 1 -25.02 8.43 7.44
N ILE A 2 -24.10 8.04 8.33
CA ILE A 2 -23.05 8.89 8.93
C ILE A 2 -22.38 9.82 7.89
N LEU A 3 -21.82 9.27 6.81
CA LEU A 3 -21.14 10.07 5.78
C LEU A 3 -22.03 11.16 5.17
N ARG A 4 -23.30 10.85 4.88
CA ARG A 4 -24.27 11.82 4.31
C ARG A 4 -24.70 12.87 5.34
N ASP A 5 -24.77 12.49 6.61
CA ASP A 5 -25.11 13.43 7.68
C ASP A 5 -23.96 14.41 7.93
N ALA A 6 -22.73 13.89 7.95
CA ALA A 6 -21.51 14.69 8.05
C ALA A 6 -21.37 15.69 6.88
N THR A 7 -21.80 15.35 5.66
CA THR A 7 -21.80 16.30 4.52
C THR A 7 -22.85 17.40 4.68
N LEU A 8 -24.04 17.10 5.21
CA LEU A 8 -25.12 18.06 5.43
C LEU A 8 -24.83 19.01 6.62
N ALA A 9 -24.17 18.50 7.66
CA ALA A 9 -23.71 19.28 8.81
C ALA A 9 -22.75 20.44 8.44
N ASN A 10 -22.23 20.48 7.20
CA ASN A 10 -21.40 21.60 6.73
C ASN A 10 -22.17 22.89 6.47
N LYS A 11 -23.48 22.80 6.18
CA LYS A 11 -24.29 23.94 5.73
C LYS A 11 -24.87 24.78 6.88
N GLY A 12 -24.75 24.31 8.13
CA GLY A 12 -25.19 25.04 9.32
C GLY A 12 -24.13 25.02 10.42
N ARG A 13 -23.73 26.18 10.92
CA ARG A 13 -22.71 26.32 11.99
C ARG A 13 -23.12 25.72 13.35
N VAL A 14 -24.35 25.23 13.50
CA VAL A 14 -24.95 24.85 14.79
C VAL A 14 -25.16 23.33 14.96
N ASN A 15 -25.14 22.53 13.89
CA ASN A 15 -25.43 21.09 13.95
C ASN A 15 -24.18 20.23 13.69
N GLN A 16 -23.25 20.21 14.64
CA GLN A 16 -22.16 19.22 14.67
C GLN A 16 -22.59 17.88 15.27
N ALA A 17 -23.75 17.83 15.92
CA ALA A 17 -24.30 16.61 16.47
C ALA A 17 -24.82 15.70 15.36
N ILE A 18 -24.49 14.42 15.45
CA ILE A 18 -25.03 13.37 14.59
C ILE A 18 -26.55 13.27 14.75
N LYS A 19 -27.26 13.01 13.64
CA LYS A 19 -28.70 12.81 13.66
C LYS A 19 -29.14 11.72 14.63
N PRO A 20 -30.20 11.95 15.42
CA PRO A 20 -30.67 10.99 16.44
C PRO A 20 -31.05 9.65 15.84
N GLU A 21 -31.65 9.62 14.64
CA GLU A 21 -32.05 8.38 13.96
C GLU A 21 -30.84 7.48 13.64
N ILE A 22 -29.66 8.08 13.43
CA ILE A 22 -28.43 7.33 13.20
C ILE A 22 -27.93 6.72 14.52
N LEU A 23 -28.01 7.47 15.62
CA LEU A 23 -27.65 6.99 16.95
C LEU A 23 -28.56 5.86 17.41
N GLU A 24 -29.85 5.92 17.10
CA GLU A 24 -30.81 4.86 17.42
C GLU A 24 -30.44 3.56 16.71
N ILE A 25 -30.07 3.62 15.42
CA ILE A 25 -29.60 2.43 14.68
C ILE A 25 -28.32 1.86 15.29
N ILE A 26 -27.34 2.73 15.61
CA ILE A 26 -26.10 2.29 16.25
C ILE A 26 -26.39 1.68 17.63
N ALA A 27 -27.31 2.27 18.40
CA ALA A 27 -27.71 1.76 19.70
C ALA A 27 -28.40 0.40 19.58
N MET A 28 -29.27 0.20 18.59
CA MET A 28 -29.86 -1.12 18.31
C MET A 28 -28.79 -2.17 17.95
N LEU A 29 -27.80 -1.81 17.13
CA LEU A 29 -26.69 -2.70 16.78
C LEU A 29 -25.82 -3.04 18.00
N HIS A 30 -25.58 -2.06 18.87
CA HIS A 30 -24.86 -2.27 20.12
C HIS A 30 -25.62 -3.23 21.06
N HIS A 31 -26.88 -2.96 21.34
CA HIS A 31 -27.68 -3.76 22.29
C HIS A 31 -28.03 -5.16 21.76
N SER A 32 -28.07 -5.35 20.44
CA SER A 32 -28.25 -6.68 19.83
C SER A 32 -27.00 -7.56 19.88
N GLY A 33 -25.86 -7.04 20.38
CA GLY A 33 -24.59 -7.75 20.40
C GLY A 33 -23.87 -7.82 19.05
N ALA A 34 -24.34 -7.07 18.04
CA ALA A 34 -23.68 -6.99 16.75
C ALA A 34 -22.36 -6.19 16.81
N MET A 35 -22.19 -5.36 17.85
CA MET A 35 -20.92 -4.68 18.16
C MET A 35 -20.19 -5.40 19.31
N PRO A 36 -19.04 -6.03 19.06
CA PRO A 36 -18.23 -6.65 20.10
C PRO A 36 -17.85 -5.68 21.24
N SER A 37 -18.00 -6.11 22.49
CA SER A 37 -17.62 -5.31 23.67
C SER A 37 -16.11 -4.99 23.72
N THR A 38 -15.29 -5.80 23.05
CA THR A 38 -13.84 -5.63 22.93
C THR A 38 -13.44 -4.30 22.26
N ILE A 39 -14.35 -3.67 21.50
CA ILE A 39 -14.10 -2.37 20.85
C ILE A 39 -13.90 -1.25 21.88
N TYR A 40 -14.47 -1.40 23.07
CA TYR A 40 -14.38 -0.42 24.16
C TYR A 40 -13.19 -0.65 25.10
N SER A 41 -12.51 -1.79 24.98
CA SER A 41 -11.32 -2.11 25.75
C SER A 41 -10.07 -1.83 24.93
N TYR A 42 -9.09 -1.13 25.52
CA TYR A 42 -7.76 -1.00 24.95
C TYR A 42 -6.79 -1.88 25.72
N SER A 43 -5.97 -2.64 25.00
CA SER A 43 -4.80 -3.32 25.55
C SER A 43 -3.62 -2.94 24.67
N PRO A 44 -2.57 -2.31 25.23
CA PRO A 44 -1.41 -1.94 24.43
C PRO A 44 -0.79 -3.20 23.82
N PRO A 45 -0.36 -3.15 22.55
CA PRO A 45 0.28 -4.29 21.93
C PRO A 45 1.52 -4.71 22.70
N ASN A 46 1.77 -6.02 22.75
CA ASN A 46 3.06 -6.55 23.21
C ASN A 46 4.19 -6.25 22.23
N ASP A 47 3.85 -6.06 20.96
CA ASP A 47 4.75 -5.84 19.84
C ASP A 47 4.48 -4.48 19.16
N PRO A 48 5.45 -3.54 19.12
CA PRO A 48 5.25 -2.18 18.61
C PRO A 48 4.89 -2.10 17.12
N VAL A 49 5.16 -3.16 16.34
CA VAL A 49 4.82 -3.23 14.90
C VAL A 49 3.48 -3.92 14.64
N SER A 50 2.78 -4.37 15.68
CA SER A 50 1.47 -4.99 15.53
C SER A 50 0.38 -3.95 15.29
N LEU A 51 -0.50 -4.27 14.33
CA LEU A 51 -1.75 -3.55 14.11
C LEU A 51 -2.59 -3.52 15.38
N CYS A 52 -2.92 -2.32 15.86
CA CYS A 52 -3.76 -2.16 17.05
C CYS A 52 -4.77 -1.04 16.87
N GLN A 53 -5.93 -1.27 17.48
CA GLN A 53 -6.95 -0.25 17.60
C GLN A 53 -6.42 0.91 18.46
N PRO A 54 -6.53 2.17 17.99
CA PRO A 54 -6.19 3.34 18.80
C PRO A 54 -7.00 3.37 20.11
N PRO A 55 -6.43 3.90 21.21
CA PRO A 55 -7.13 3.99 22.48
C PRO A 55 -8.30 4.99 22.47
N THR A 56 -8.52 5.73 21.38
CA THR A 56 -9.57 6.75 21.23
C THR A 56 -10.97 6.25 21.63
N LEU A 57 -11.37 5.06 21.17
CA LEU A 57 -12.69 4.51 21.51
C LEU A 57 -12.77 4.03 22.97
N HIS A 58 -11.64 3.61 23.54
CA HIS A 58 -11.55 3.27 24.97
C HIS A 58 -11.67 4.53 25.84
N LEU A 59 -10.95 5.59 25.49
CA LEU A 59 -10.98 6.88 26.17
C LEU A 59 -12.39 7.52 26.18
N LEU A 60 -13.10 7.39 25.06
CA LEU A 60 -14.45 7.92 24.87
C LEU A 60 -15.56 6.93 25.23
N SER A 61 -15.23 5.72 25.70
CA SER A 61 -16.19 4.64 25.95
C SER A 61 -17.38 5.06 26.80
N ASN A 62 -17.14 5.77 27.92
CA ASN A 62 -18.21 6.25 28.80
C ASN A 62 -19.17 7.21 28.07
N GLN A 63 -18.65 8.12 27.26
CA GLN A 63 -19.47 9.08 26.49
C GLN A 63 -20.25 8.36 25.39
N ILE A 64 -19.63 7.39 24.71
CA ILE A 64 -20.27 6.57 23.68
C ILE A 64 -21.42 5.78 24.30
N ILE A 65 -21.16 5.02 25.37
CA ILE A 65 -22.17 4.17 26.04
C ILE A 65 -23.32 5.00 26.59
N THR A 66 -23.05 6.14 27.20
CA THR A 66 -24.08 7.06 27.69
C THR A 66 -24.95 7.56 26.53
N SER A 67 -24.32 7.99 25.43
CA SER A 67 -25.04 8.48 24.25
C SER A 67 -25.89 7.40 23.58
N LEU A 68 -25.41 6.15 23.53
CA LEU A 68 -26.14 5.01 22.98
C LEU A 68 -27.30 4.57 23.88
N THR A 69 -27.12 4.62 25.20
CA THR A 69 -28.18 4.31 26.17
C THR A 69 -29.29 5.35 26.09
N ASP A 70 -28.93 6.64 26.02
CA ASP A 70 -29.88 7.73 25.81
C ASP A 70 -30.64 7.60 24.49
N ALA A 71 -29.96 7.23 23.40
CA ALA A 71 -30.59 7.02 22.09
C ALA A 71 -31.54 5.81 22.11
N ALA A 72 -31.14 4.69 22.71
CA ALA A 72 -31.99 3.51 22.87
C ALA A 72 -33.25 3.83 23.68
N TRP A 73 -33.12 4.62 24.75
CA TRP A 73 -34.26 5.04 25.56
C TRP A 73 -35.22 5.93 24.77
N ARG A 74 -34.71 6.90 24.00
CA ARG A 74 -35.54 7.74 23.12
C ARG A 74 -36.28 6.92 22.07
N ALA A 75 -35.62 5.99 21.41
CA ALA A 75 -36.26 5.09 20.45
C ALA A 75 -37.34 4.22 21.11
N HIS A 76 -37.12 3.76 22.34
CA HIS A 76 -38.12 3.00 23.08
C HIS A 76 -39.33 3.87 23.43
N GLU A 77 -39.11 5.10 23.90
CA GLU A 77 -40.17 6.05 24.22
C GLU A 77 -41.00 6.43 22.99
N THR A 78 -40.36 6.69 21.84
CA THR A 78 -41.08 6.98 20.59
C THR A 78 -41.94 5.80 20.14
N ASN A 79 -41.41 4.57 20.18
CA ASN A 79 -42.16 3.37 19.84
C ASN A 79 -43.37 3.17 20.78
N VAL A 80 -43.21 3.38 22.09
CA VAL A 80 -44.31 3.26 23.07
C VAL A 80 -45.39 4.33 22.83
N VAL A 81 -44.99 5.56 22.50
CA VAL A 81 -45.92 6.64 22.14
C VAL A 81 -46.67 6.34 20.85
N GLU A 82 -45.99 5.80 19.83
CA GLU A 82 -46.62 5.42 18.56
C GLU A 82 -47.59 4.24 18.74
N ASP A 83 -47.21 3.21 19.50
CA ASP A 83 -48.08 2.08 19.83
C ASP A 83 -49.30 2.53 20.63
N ALA A 84 -49.14 3.45 21.58
CA ALA A 84 -50.25 4.03 22.34
C ALA A 84 -51.20 4.83 21.44
N LYS A 85 -50.66 5.65 20.54
CA LYS A 85 -51.44 6.41 19.54
C LYS A 85 -52.22 5.48 18.60
N GLN A 86 -51.60 4.39 18.13
CA GLN A 86 -52.26 3.40 17.27
C GLN A 86 -53.39 2.65 17.99
N ARG A 87 -53.29 2.48 19.32
CA ARG A 87 -54.33 1.88 20.16
C ARG A 87 -55.37 2.88 20.67
N GLY A 88 -55.33 4.13 20.19
CA GLY A 88 -56.28 5.19 20.58
C GLY A 88 -56.07 5.75 21.99
N GLY A 89 -54.93 5.46 22.62
CA GLY A 89 -54.57 5.94 23.95
C GLY A 89 -53.71 7.20 23.92
N PHE A 90 -53.81 8.01 24.98
CA PHE A 90 -52.89 9.12 25.25
C PHE A 90 -51.76 8.61 26.15
N TYR A 91 -50.50 8.77 25.74
CA TYR A 91 -49.35 8.44 26.57
C TYR A 91 -48.75 9.74 27.12
N GLU A 92 -48.77 9.86 28.45
CA GLU A 92 -48.08 10.93 29.18
C GLU A 92 -46.64 10.45 29.45
N SER A 93 -45.64 11.21 29.00
CA SER A 93 -44.23 10.81 29.09
C SER A 93 -43.87 10.49 30.55
N LEU A 94 -43.32 9.31 30.82
CA LEU A 94 -42.90 8.86 32.15
C LEU A 94 -41.75 9.68 32.80
N ARG A 95 -41.31 10.78 32.18
CA ARG A 95 -40.54 11.81 32.89
C ARG A 95 -41.50 12.84 33.48
N PRO A 96 -41.58 12.96 34.81
CA PRO A 96 -41.75 14.28 35.38
C PRO A 96 -40.59 15.12 34.82
N GLU A 97 -40.88 16.19 34.09
CA GLU A 97 -39.89 17.26 33.96
C GLU A 97 -39.60 17.71 35.39
N ILE A 98 -38.53 17.20 36.01
CA ILE A 98 -38.15 17.60 37.36
C ILE A 98 -37.89 19.10 37.28
N PRO A 99 -38.73 19.97 37.90
CA PRO A 99 -38.50 21.39 37.90
C PRO A 99 -37.25 21.62 38.76
N GLY A 100 -36.11 21.89 38.10
CA GLY A 100 -34.80 22.01 38.75
C GLY A 100 -33.66 21.23 38.08
N SER A 101 -33.95 20.27 37.18
CA SER A 101 -32.90 19.61 36.38
C SER A 101 -32.57 20.38 35.10
N MET A 102 -32.32 21.68 35.21
CA MET A 102 -31.71 22.49 34.14
C MET A 102 -30.22 22.19 33.91
N TYR A 103 -29.69 21.12 34.52
CA TYR A 103 -28.50 20.45 34.02
C TYR A 103 -28.94 19.32 33.07
N LYS A 104 -29.52 19.70 31.93
CA LYS A 104 -29.23 18.94 30.70
C LYS A 104 -27.73 19.13 30.52
N VAL A 105 -26.92 18.26 31.13
CA VAL A 105 -25.51 18.14 30.77
C VAL A 105 -25.57 17.79 29.29
N ARG A 106 -25.46 18.81 28.44
CA ARG A 106 -25.15 18.63 27.03
C ARG A 106 -23.76 18.03 27.08
N VAL A 107 -23.68 16.70 27.20
CA VAL A 107 -22.46 15.97 26.89
C VAL A 107 -22.10 16.48 25.50
N ALA A 108 -20.94 17.13 25.39
CA ALA A 108 -20.48 17.66 24.12
C ALA A 108 -20.67 16.54 23.09
N GLY A 109 -21.54 16.79 22.09
CA GLY A 109 -21.97 15.72 21.20
C GLY A 109 -20.75 15.15 20.50
N LEU A 110 -20.55 13.83 20.63
CA LEU A 110 -19.50 13.13 19.90
C LEU A 110 -19.65 13.40 18.41
N GLY A 111 -18.56 13.80 17.77
CA GLY A 111 -18.52 14.10 16.34
C GLY A 111 -18.77 12.87 15.47
N HIS A 112 -19.12 13.10 14.20
CA HIS A 112 -19.35 12.04 13.21
C HIS A 112 -18.14 11.10 13.04
N GLU A 113 -16.95 11.59 13.35
CA GLU A 113 -15.67 10.90 13.24
C GLU A 113 -15.60 9.73 14.23
N VAL A 114 -15.98 9.96 15.50
CA VAL A 114 -15.98 8.93 16.55
C VAL A 114 -17.00 7.84 16.24
N TRP A 115 -18.18 8.22 15.75
CA TRP A 115 -19.21 7.26 15.35
C TRP A 115 -18.81 6.44 14.13
N LEU A 116 -18.12 7.05 13.18
CA LEU A 116 -17.58 6.35 12.02
C LEU A 116 -16.51 5.34 12.44
N GLU A 117 -15.55 5.76 13.27
CA GLU A 117 -14.51 4.88 13.84
C GLU A 117 -15.13 3.67 14.55
N LEU A 118 -16.12 3.90 15.42
CA LEU A 118 -16.82 2.84 16.14
C LEU A 118 -17.42 1.80 15.18
N VAL A 119 -18.10 2.26 14.14
CA VAL A 119 -18.72 1.38 13.14
C VAL A 119 -17.68 0.63 12.32
N LEU A 120 -16.58 1.27 11.92
CA LEU A 120 -15.52 0.63 11.14
C LEU A 120 -14.77 -0.43 11.96
N TRP A 121 -14.43 -0.15 13.22
CA TRP A 121 -13.87 -1.14 14.13
C TRP A 121 -14.86 -2.28 14.40
N ALA A 122 -16.15 -1.98 14.58
CA ALA A 122 -17.18 -3.01 14.70
C ALA A 122 -17.26 -3.91 13.46
N MET A 123 -17.12 -3.34 12.25
CA MET A 123 -17.04 -4.14 11.02
C MET A 123 -15.79 -5.01 10.98
N LEU A 124 -14.64 -4.53 11.45
CA LEU A 124 -13.40 -5.32 11.51
C LEU A 124 -13.53 -6.49 12.48
N TYR A 125 -13.89 -6.25 13.75
CA TYR A 125 -14.03 -7.31 14.76
C TYR A 125 -15.21 -8.24 14.45
N GLY A 126 -16.29 -7.71 13.89
CA GLY A 126 -17.46 -8.47 13.45
C GLY A 126 -17.26 -9.24 12.14
N ARG A 127 -16.09 -9.16 11.51
CA ARG A 127 -15.74 -9.83 10.24
C ARG A 127 -16.59 -9.40 9.04
N PHE A 128 -17.13 -8.18 9.07
CA PHE A 128 -17.87 -7.54 7.98
C PHE A 128 -16.94 -6.75 7.03
N TYR A 129 -15.84 -7.38 6.60
CA TYR A 129 -14.77 -6.71 5.85
C TYR A 129 -15.25 -6.12 4.52
N LYS A 130 -16.11 -6.84 3.79
CA LYS A 130 -16.67 -6.37 2.50
C LYS A 130 -17.41 -5.04 2.67
N GLN A 131 -18.20 -4.92 3.74
CA GLN A 131 -18.96 -3.72 4.06
C GLN A 131 -18.03 -2.58 4.50
N GLY A 132 -17.01 -2.89 5.30
CA GLY A 132 -15.98 -1.95 5.73
C GLY A 132 -15.19 -1.37 4.55
N MET A 133 -14.76 -2.22 3.61
CA MET A 133 -14.10 -1.80 2.37
C MET A 133 -14.98 -0.87 1.54
N ILE A 134 -16.27 -1.20 1.36
CA ILE A 134 -17.22 -0.35 0.63
C ILE A 134 -17.38 1.01 1.32
N ALA A 135 -17.42 1.04 2.66
CA ALA A 135 -17.53 2.27 3.42
C ALA A 135 -16.30 3.17 3.22
N LEU A 136 -15.10 2.61 3.34
CA LEU A 136 -13.84 3.34 3.14
C LEU A 136 -13.63 3.79 1.69
N THR A 137 -13.92 2.94 0.70
CA THR A 137 -13.90 3.33 -0.73
C THR A 137 -14.84 4.49 -1.00
N ARG A 138 -16.04 4.49 -0.41
CA ARG A 138 -16.98 5.62 -0.58
C ARG A 138 -16.46 6.89 0.09
N LEU A 139 -15.82 6.75 1.24
CA LEU A 139 -15.22 7.87 1.96
C LEU A 139 -14.08 8.51 1.16
N SER A 140 -13.20 7.71 0.54
CA SER A 140 -12.09 8.20 -0.29
C SER A 140 -12.52 8.85 -1.61
N GLN A 141 -13.77 8.64 -2.03
CA GLN A 141 -14.34 9.16 -3.29
C GLN A 141 -15.22 10.40 -3.09
N LEU A 142 -15.32 10.94 -1.87
CA LEU A 142 -16.12 12.13 -1.62
C LEU A 142 -15.51 13.37 -2.32
N PRO A 143 -16.35 14.28 -2.85
CA PRO A 143 -15.88 15.49 -3.53
C PRO A 143 -15.15 16.43 -2.56
N HIS A 144 -14.25 17.27 -3.08
CA HIS A 144 -13.36 18.15 -2.30
C HIS A 144 -14.07 18.97 -1.20
N ASP A 145 -15.28 19.49 -1.44
CA ASP A 145 -16.05 20.26 -0.44
C ASP A 145 -16.49 19.43 0.79
N ASN A 146 -16.45 18.10 0.66
CA ASN A 146 -16.83 17.12 1.69
C ASN A 146 -15.75 16.09 1.95
N GLU A 147 -14.51 16.45 1.68
CA GLU A 147 -13.38 15.57 1.87
C GLU A 147 -13.22 15.17 3.34
N TRP A 148 -12.87 13.90 3.53
CA TRP A 148 -12.40 13.36 4.80
C TRP A 148 -10.88 13.27 4.76
N SER A 149 -10.20 13.72 5.80
CA SER A 149 -8.76 13.57 5.94
C SER A 149 -8.40 12.33 6.75
N VAL A 150 -7.16 11.87 6.59
CA VAL A 150 -6.61 10.77 7.39
C VAL A 150 -5.70 11.36 8.46
N LEU A 151 -5.83 10.85 9.69
CA LEU A 151 -4.95 11.18 10.81
C LEU A 151 -4.45 9.89 11.45
N SER A 152 -3.20 9.87 11.89
CA SER A 152 -2.74 8.82 12.79
C SER A 152 -2.96 9.26 14.23
N TRP A 153 -3.40 8.34 15.07
CA TRP A 153 -3.50 8.59 16.50
C TRP A 153 -2.13 8.93 17.10
N ARG A 154 -1.05 8.38 16.55
CA ARG A 154 0.33 8.64 17.00
C ARG A 154 0.69 10.11 16.84
N GLU A 155 0.32 10.76 15.73
CA GLU A 155 0.55 12.21 15.57
C GLU A 155 -0.15 13.04 16.64
N LEU A 156 -1.38 12.65 17.03
CA LEU A 156 -2.16 13.33 18.07
C LEU A 156 -1.60 13.05 19.47
N ALA A 157 -0.98 11.88 19.66
CA ALA A 157 -0.42 11.42 20.91
C ALA A 157 1.02 11.90 21.17
N ASN A 158 1.82 12.13 20.12
CA ASN A 158 3.22 12.56 20.20
C ASN A 158 3.50 13.71 21.18
N PRO A 159 2.67 14.77 21.30
CA PRO A 159 2.92 15.83 22.28
C PRO A 159 2.61 15.42 23.73
N ILE A 160 1.89 14.33 23.95
CA ILE A 160 1.36 13.90 25.27
C ILE A 160 2.09 12.65 25.78
N ILE A 161 2.44 11.74 24.86
CA ILE A 161 3.03 10.44 25.16
C ILE A 161 4.40 10.42 24.50
N GLN A 162 5.44 10.54 25.35
CA GLN A 162 6.81 10.33 24.90
C GLN A 162 6.98 8.86 24.51
N SER A 163 7.75 8.61 23.47
CA SER A 163 7.98 7.24 23.05
C SER A 163 8.60 6.38 24.15
N GLY A 164 8.11 5.15 24.27
CA GLY A 164 8.53 4.21 25.30
C GLY A 164 7.72 4.28 26.61
N GLN A 165 6.88 5.29 26.79
CA GLN A 165 5.98 5.40 27.94
C GLN A 165 4.58 4.83 27.68
N GLU A 166 4.35 4.11 26.57
CA GLU A 166 3.04 3.58 26.21
C GLU A 166 2.44 2.61 27.25
N LYS A 167 3.30 1.90 27.99
CA LYS A 167 2.89 1.00 29.08
C LYS A 167 2.63 1.73 30.41
N SER A 168 3.06 2.98 30.52
CA SER A 168 2.93 3.85 31.70
C SER A 168 2.14 5.12 31.37
N ILE A 169 1.25 5.08 30.37
CA ILE A 169 0.42 6.22 30.00
C ILE A 169 -0.50 6.55 31.18
N ASN A 170 -0.46 7.81 31.63
CA ASN A 170 -1.47 8.35 32.53
C ASN A 170 -2.76 8.59 31.74
N TRP A 171 -3.58 7.54 31.63
CA TRP A 171 -4.82 7.57 30.85
C TRP A 171 -5.81 8.64 31.33
N ASP A 172 -5.75 9.03 32.60
CA ASP A 172 -6.63 10.07 33.16
C ASP A 172 -6.26 11.47 32.66
N GLU A 173 -4.98 11.75 32.46
CA GLU A 173 -4.47 13.01 31.91
C GLU A 173 -4.78 13.12 30.40
N VAL A 174 -4.56 12.03 29.67
CA VAL A 174 -4.95 11.92 28.25
C VAL A 174 -6.47 12.12 28.12
N LYS A 175 -7.26 11.43 28.95
CA LYS A 175 -8.72 11.56 28.96
C LYS A 175 -9.18 12.97 29.33
N TYR A 176 -8.48 13.66 30.24
CA TYR A 176 -8.77 15.05 30.56
C TYR A 176 -8.57 15.94 29.34
N ILE A 177 -7.42 15.88 28.66
CA ILE A 177 -7.10 16.69 27.48
C ILE A 177 -8.09 16.43 26.32
N PHE A 178 -8.42 15.17 26.06
CA PHE A 178 -9.40 14.80 25.03
C PHE A 178 -10.82 15.30 25.36
N ASN A 179 -11.17 15.44 26.65
CA ASN A 179 -12.50 15.88 27.08
C ASN A 179 -12.62 17.41 27.23
N THR A 180 -11.54 18.11 27.60
CA THR A 180 -11.57 19.56 27.87
C THR A 180 -11.03 20.40 26.72
N GLY A 181 -10.26 19.83 25.78
CA GLY A 181 -9.71 20.54 24.63
C GLY A 181 -8.69 21.64 24.99
N THR A 182 -8.28 21.70 26.25
CA THR A 182 -7.34 22.68 26.80
C THR A 182 -6.12 21.96 27.34
N SER A 183 -5.04 21.94 26.54
CA SER A 183 -3.69 21.96 27.10
C SER A 183 -3.40 23.42 27.48
N ASP A 184 -3.16 23.69 28.76
CA ASP A 184 -2.54 24.94 29.18
C ASP A 184 -1.16 25.01 28.51
N THR A 185 -0.75 26.22 28.10
CA THR A 185 0.50 26.62 27.41
C THR A 185 0.43 26.67 25.86
N ASP A 186 0.10 27.85 25.33
CA ASP A 186 0.86 28.67 24.35
C ASP A 186 1.63 28.05 23.16
N GLN A 187 1.39 26.81 22.74
CA GLN A 187 1.86 26.28 21.44
C GLN A 187 0.72 26.26 20.41
N ILE A 188 0.41 27.47 19.94
CA ILE A 188 -0.47 27.75 18.83
C ILE A 188 0.32 27.47 17.53
N ASP A 189 0.09 26.30 16.93
CA ASP A 189 0.09 26.16 15.45
C ASP A 189 -0.45 24.80 14.96
N ASN A 190 -0.46 23.75 15.79
CA ASN A 190 -0.83 22.39 15.36
C ASN A 190 -2.24 21.92 15.77
N LYS A 191 -3.23 22.81 15.89
CA LYS A 191 -4.64 22.37 16.02
C LYS A 191 -5.17 21.88 14.66
N LYS A 192 -4.66 20.72 14.17
CA LYS A 192 -5.35 19.96 13.10
C LYS A 192 -6.78 19.74 13.58
N LYS A 193 -7.75 20.39 12.93
CA LYS A 193 -9.17 20.22 13.28
C LYS A 193 -9.53 18.76 13.01
N VAL A 194 -9.88 17.99 14.04
CA VAL A 194 -10.29 16.57 13.99
C VAL A 194 -11.70 16.40 13.38
N ARG A 195 -12.03 17.24 12.39
CA ARG A 195 -13.34 17.24 11.73
C ARG A 195 -13.20 16.48 10.42
N ARG A 196 -14.09 15.51 10.21
CA ARG A 196 -14.12 14.58 9.07
C ARG A 196 -12.81 13.84 8.92
N THR A 197 -12.32 13.29 10.01
CA THR A 197 -11.10 12.51 10.04
C THR A 197 -11.42 11.04 10.23
N VAL A 198 -10.65 10.18 9.57
CA VAL A 198 -10.61 8.73 9.82
C VAL A 198 -9.19 8.34 10.18
N SER A 199 -9.04 7.38 11.06
CA SER A 199 -7.75 6.91 11.55
C SER A 199 -7.00 6.11 10.47
N ALA A 200 -5.70 6.37 10.34
CA ALA A 200 -4.82 5.59 9.48
C ALA A 200 -4.80 4.11 9.93
N GLU A 201 -4.92 3.86 11.23
CA GLU A 201 -4.90 2.55 11.85
C GLU A 201 -6.11 1.68 11.43
N VAL A 202 -7.32 2.26 11.32
CA VAL A 202 -8.48 1.54 10.77
C VAL A 202 -8.27 1.19 9.30
N ILE A 203 -7.79 2.15 8.51
CA ILE A 203 -7.57 1.94 7.07
C ILE A 203 -6.57 0.80 6.88
N ALA A 204 -5.45 0.85 7.59
CA ALA A 204 -4.40 -0.13 7.46
C ALA A 204 -4.83 -1.51 8.01
N SER A 205 -5.60 -1.56 9.11
CA SER A 205 -6.24 -2.80 9.59
C SER A 205 -7.21 -3.39 8.56
N MET A 206 -7.95 -2.54 7.84
CA MET A 206 -8.85 -3.00 6.77
C MET A 206 -8.08 -3.47 5.55
N VAL A 207 -6.96 -2.84 5.20
CA VAL A 207 -6.05 -3.31 4.14
C VAL A 207 -5.49 -4.69 4.49
N ASP A 208 -5.02 -4.87 5.71
CA ASP A 208 -4.52 -6.17 6.21
C ASP A 208 -5.61 -7.26 6.16
N ALA A 209 -6.82 -6.94 6.63
CA ALA A 209 -7.95 -7.85 6.55
C ALA A 209 -8.35 -8.16 5.10
N ALA A 210 -8.31 -7.16 4.21
CA ALA A 210 -8.65 -7.35 2.80
C ALA A 210 -7.73 -8.37 2.13
N VAL A 211 -6.43 -8.30 2.41
CA VAL A 211 -5.39 -9.19 1.89
C VAL A 211 -5.52 -10.59 2.47
N SER A 212 -5.74 -10.69 3.79
CA SER A 212 -5.88 -11.97 4.50
C SER A 212 -7.10 -12.79 4.06
N HIS A 213 -8.07 -12.15 3.39
CA HIS A 213 -9.29 -12.77 2.87
C HIS A 213 -9.34 -12.87 1.33
N VAL A 214 -8.22 -12.60 0.65
CA VAL A 214 -8.04 -12.93 -0.78
C VAL A 214 -8.01 -14.46 -0.90
N SER A 215 -9.03 -15.03 -1.54
CA SER A 215 -9.21 -16.47 -1.82
C SER A 215 -9.04 -17.46 -0.64
N ALA A 216 -9.47 -17.09 0.57
CA ALA A 216 -9.53 -18.02 1.72
C ALA A 216 -10.92 -18.69 1.90
N GLY A 217 -11.55 -19.23 0.86
CA GLY A 217 -12.76 -20.04 1.11
C GLY A 217 -13.50 -20.65 -0.08
N VAL A 218 -13.99 -21.88 0.16
CA VAL A 218 -15.09 -22.52 -0.57
C VAL A 218 -16.41 -21.84 -0.13
N GLY A 219 -17.19 -21.27 -1.06
CA GLY A 219 -18.46 -20.59 -0.79
C GLY A 219 -18.40 -19.05 -0.72
N SER A 220 -19.47 -18.40 -0.23
CA SER A 220 -19.70 -16.94 -0.31
C SER A 220 -18.80 -16.04 0.58
N ARG A 221 -17.92 -16.64 1.38
CA ARG A 221 -17.09 -15.93 2.38
C ARG A 221 -15.79 -15.34 1.80
N GLY A 222 -15.26 -15.92 0.72
CA GLY A 222 -14.08 -15.37 0.04
C GLY A 222 -14.35 -14.04 -0.69
N MET A 223 -13.29 -13.29 -0.98
CA MET A 223 -13.31 -12.14 -1.89
C MET A 223 -12.63 -12.49 -3.21
N SER A 224 -13.27 -12.10 -4.32
CA SER A 224 -12.61 -12.13 -5.63
C SER A 224 -11.40 -11.19 -5.59
N PRO A 225 -10.20 -11.62 -6.03
CA PRO A 225 -8.96 -10.85 -5.92
C PRO A 225 -9.02 -9.44 -6.51
N GLY A 226 -9.88 -9.22 -7.52
CA GLY A 226 -10.06 -7.89 -8.12
C GLY A 226 -10.64 -6.84 -7.16
N ASN A 227 -11.41 -7.27 -6.14
CA ASN A 227 -11.99 -6.35 -5.16
C ASN A 227 -10.93 -5.85 -4.16
N PRO A 228 -10.15 -6.71 -3.47
CA PRO A 228 -9.05 -6.26 -2.64
C PRO A 228 -7.99 -5.49 -3.42
N ALA A 229 -7.62 -5.89 -4.66
CA ALA A 229 -6.64 -5.15 -5.46
C ALA A 229 -7.07 -3.69 -5.73
N ARG A 230 -8.34 -3.47 -6.11
CA ARG A 230 -8.88 -2.11 -6.30
C ARG A 230 -8.91 -1.32 -4.99
N PHE A 231 -9.30 -1.97 -3.91
CA PHE A 231 -9.37 -1.36 -2.58
C PHE A 231 -7.98 -0.92 -2.09
N ILE A 232 -6.96 -1.79 -2.18
CA ILE A 232 -5.57 -1.51 -1.81
C ILE A 232 -5.08 -0.26 -2.56
N LYS A 233 -5.25 -0.21 -3.88
CA LYS A 233 -4.89 0.95 -4.70
C LYS A 233 -5.57 2.24 -4.23
N GLN A 234 -6.87 2.18 -3.94
CA GLN A 234 -7.62 3.35 -3.49
C GLN A 234 -7.17 3.82 -2.11
N MET A 235 -6.91 2.90 -1.18
CA MET A 235 -6.44 3.23 0.16
C MET A 235 -5.03 3.78 0.14
N LYS A 236 -4.15 3.29 -0.73
CA LYS A 236 -2.82 3.87 -0.95
C LYS A 236 -2.92 5.35 -1.35
N LEU A 237 -3.65 5.65 -2.42
CA LEU A 237 -3.86 7.03 -2.86
C LEU A 237 -4.50 7.91 -1.78
N PHE A 238 -5.40 7.33 -0.98
CA PHE A 238 -6.07 8.05 0.09
C PHE A 238 -5.12 8.40 1.25
N LEU A 239 -4.22 7.49 1.60
CA LEU A 239 -3.18 7.70 2.62
C LEU A 239 -2.11 8.69 2.12
N GLU A 240 -1.60 8.51 0.91
CA GLU A 240 -0.58 9.40 0.30
C GLU A 240 -1.04 10.85 0.25
N ARG A 241 -2.31 11.09 -0.12
CA ARG A 241 -2.89 12.44 -0.15
C ARG A 241 -2.82 13.18 1.19
N ASN A 242 -2.75 12.44 2.29
CA ASN A 242 -2.69 12.98 3.64
C ASN A 242 -1.29 12.89 4.25
N ASN A 243 -0.26 12.58 3.45
CA ASN A 243 1.12 12.32 3.90
C ASN A 243 1.21 11.17 4.92
N MET A 244 0.42 10.12 4.70
CA MET A 244 0.34 8.94 5.57
C MET A 244 0.70 7.67 4.78
N SER A 245 1.22 6.67 5.48
CA SER A 245 1.40 5.29 5.01
C SER A 245 0.61 4.33 5.93
N LEU A 246 0.83 3.02 5.81
CA LEU A 246 0.30 2.02 6.72
C LEU A 246 0.90 2.14 8.14
N GLY A 247 2.09 2.72 8.28
CA GLY A 247 2.70 3.12 9.58
C GLY A 247 3.28 1.98 10.43
N TYR A 248 3.06 0.71 10.07
CA TYR A 248 3.66 -0.47 10.73
C TYR A 248 4.18 -1.52 9.73
N THR A 249 3.83 -1.40 8.46
CA THR A 249 4.24 -2.30 7.37
C THR A 249 4.44 -1.47 6.10
N SER A 250 5.22 -1.97 5.15
CA SER A 250 5.32 -1.37 3.80
C SER A 250 4.18 -1.84 2.88
N TRP A 251 3.89 -1.07 1.83
CA TRP A 251 2.97 -1.53 0.78
C TRP A 251 3.52 -2.75 0.02
N ASP A 252 4.84 -2.87 -0.10
CA ASP A 252 5.48 -4.02 -0.74
C ASP A 252 5.19 -5.32 0.02
N ALA A 253 5.18 -5.28 1.36
CA ALA A 253 4.78 -6.42 2.18
C ALA A 253 3.30 -6.80 1.99
N ILE A 254 2.42 -5.81 1.81
CA ILE A 254 1.01 -6.04 1.48
C ILE A 254 0.85 -6.69 0.11
N ILE A 255 1.62 -6.25 -0.89
CA ILE A 255 1.62 -6.84 -2.24
C ILE A 255 2.09 -8.30 -2.19
N LEU A 256 3.19 -8.58 -1.47
CA LEU A 256 3.67 -9.94 -1.27
C LEU A 256 2.61 -10.85 -0.66
N ARG A 257 2.00 -10.42 0.46
CA ARG A 257 0.93 -11.19 1.13
C ARG A 257 -0.31 -11.41 0.25
N PHE A 258 -0.64 -10.42 -0.60
CA PHE A 258 -1.73 -10.56 -1.57
C PHE A 258 -1.47 -11.69 -2.57
N PHE A 259 -0.21 -11.92 -2.96
CA PHE A 259 0.15 -13.02 -3.86
C PHE A 259 0.37 -14.35 -3.14
N GLU A 260 0.88 -14.34 -1.91
CA GLU A 260 0.97 -15.53 -1.06
C GLU A 260 -0.40 -16.15 -0.76
N SER A 261 -1.46 -15.35 -0.82
CA SER A 261 -2.85 -15.83 -0.69
C SER A 261 -3.25 -16.86 -1.76
N ARG A 262 -2.48 -16.99 -2.85
CA ARG A 262 -2.74 -17.82 -4.04
C ARG A 262 -4.06 -17.50 -4.75
N GLY A 263 -4.65 -16.34 -4.48
CA GLY A 263 -5.89 -15.92 -5.15
C GLY A 263 -5.67 -15.45 -6.57
N VAL A 264 -4.44 -15.07 -6.89
CA VAL A 264 -4.03 -14.61 -8.21
C VAL A 264 -3.01 -15.57 -8.77
N ASP A 265 -3.31 -16.11 -9.94
CA ASP A 265 -2.40 -16.93 -10.72
C ASP A 265 -1.77 -16.05 -11.81
N PHE A 266 -0.51 -15.64 -11.60
CA PHE A 266 0.24 -14.77 -12.52
C PHE A 266 0.22 -15.31 -13.95
N GLU A 267 0.34 -16.63 -14.09
CA GLU A 267 0.50 -17.29 -15.39
C GLU A 267 -0.82 -17.33 -16.18
N LYS A 268 -1.96 -17.27 -15.48
CA LYS A 268 -3.30 -17.32 -16.12
C LYS A 268 -3.92 -15.95 -16.32
N ASP A 269 -3.69 -15.01 -15.40
CA ASP A 269 -4.26 -13.66 -15.47
C ASP A 269 -3.25 -12.61 -14.98
N PRO A 270 -2.23 -12.28 -15.82
CA PRO A 270 -1.27 -11.24 -15.47
C PRO A 270 -1.90 -9.84 -15.46
N GLN A 271 -3.05 -9.63 -16.11
CA GLN A 271 -3.75 -8.34 -16.06
C GLN A 271 -4.29 -8.04 -14.65
N LEU A 272 -4.80 -9.06 -13.96
CA LEU A 272 -5.24 -8.89 -12.58
C LEU A 272 -4.05 -8.64 -11.66
N ALA A 273 -2.93 -9.34 -11.86
CA ALA A 273 -1.69 -9.07 -11.13
C ALA A 273 -1.25 -7.61 -11.36
N GLY A 274 -1.21 -7.16 -12.62
CA GLY A 274 -0.86 -5.79 -13.00
C GLY A 274 -1.70 -4.70 -12.32
N LYS A 275 -2.93 -4.98 -11.87
CA LYS A 275 -3.75 -3.97 -11.16
C LYS A 275 -3.15 -3.56 -9.80
N ILE A 276 -2.35 -4.42 -9.19
CA ILE A 276 -1.70 -4.12 -7.91
C ILE A 276 -0.32 -3.46 -8.08
N SER A 277 0.25 -3.42 -9.30
CA SER A 277 1.58 -2.82 -9.53
C SER A 277 1.63 -1.36 -9.10
N SER A 278 0.54 -0.61 -9.31
CA SER A 278 0.42 0.79 -8.87
C SER A 278 0.38 0.97 -7.36
N ALA A 279 0.29 -0.10 -6.57
CA ALA A 279 0.38 -0.05 -5.11
C ALA A 279 1.84 -0.10 -4.61
N THR A 280 2.82 -0.40 -5.47
CA THR A 280 4.25 -0.51 -5.11
C THR A 280 4.79 0.81 -4.57
N SER A 281 5.55 0.79 -3.48
CA SER A 281 6.17 2.00 -2.91
C SER A 281 7.43 2.41 -3.67
N ILE A 282 7.65 3.72 -3.79
CA ILE A 282 8.91 4.28 -4.31
C ILE A 282 9.86 4.43 -3.12
N PHE A 283 11.16 4.47 -3.41
CA PHE A 283 12.22 4.71 -2.45
C PHE A 283 11.91 5.93 -1.57
N GLY A 284 11.93 5.71 -0.25
CA GLY A 284 11.71 6.73 0.77
C GLY A 284 10.23 7.08 1.06
N ASP A 285 9.27 6.60 0.26
CA ASP A 285 7.85 6.96 0.41
C ASP A 285 7.34 6.58 1.81
N ASP A 286 7.45 5.30 2.17
CA ASP A 286 6.87 4.78 3.41
C ASP A 286 7.58 5.31 4.68
N ILE A 287 8.87 5.67 4.56
CA ILE A 287 9.70 6.15 5.66
C ILE A 287 9.50 7.66 5.89
N SER A 288 9.19 8.43 4.84
CA SER A 288 9.01 9.88 4.92
C SER A 288 7.62 10.30 5.41
N THR A 289 6.68 9.35 5.54
CA THR A 289 5.31 9.64 5.98
C THR A 289 5.22 10.03 7.45
N ALA A 290 4.22 10.83 7.80
CA ALA A 290 4.11 11.40 9.13
C ALA A 290 3.74 10.38 10.23
N ASN A 291 3.18 9.23 9.84
CA ASN A 291 2.92 8.11 10.73
C ASN A 291 3.95 6.97 10.61
N ALA A 292 5.04 7.19 9.87
CA ALA A 292 6.19 6.31 9.91
C ALA A 292 6.80 6.36 11.32
N PRO A 293 7.12 5.20 11.93
CA PRO A 293 7.68 5.20 13.25
C PRO A 293 9.10 5.81 13.21
N THR A 294 9.31 6.88 13.95
CA THR A 294 10.60 7.59 13.98
C THR A 294 11.65 6.76 14.74
N ARG A 295 12.93 6.95 14.41
CA ARG A 295 14.07 6.29 15.08
C ARG A 295 14.10 6.55 16.60
N ASP A 296 13.65 7.72 17.03
CA ASP A 296 13.53 8.10 18.44
C ASP A 296 12.26 7.54 19.11
N GLN A 297 11.36 6.93 18.31
CA GLN A 297 10.07 6.44 18.76
C GLN A 297 10.01 4.93 19.07
N LEU A 298 11.12 4.19 19.13
CA LEU A 298 11.07 2.73 19.17
C LEU A 298 12.11 2.05 20.07
N TRP A 299 11.60 1.25 21.02
CA TRP A 299 12.36 0.35 21.89
C TRP A 299 12.93 -0.88 21.20
N GLN A 300 12.62 -1.11 19.94
CA GLN A 300 13.41 -1.93 19.02
C GLN A 300 13.17 -1.28 17.65
N PRO A 301 14.21 -0.80 16.96
CA PRO A 301 14.02 -0.17 15.66
C PRO A 301 13.24 -1.17 14.80
N THR A 302 12.04 -0.79 14.35
CA THR A 302 11.41 -1.46 13.20
C THR A 302 12.51 -1.46 12.17
N PRO A 303 13.10 -2.62 11.84
CA PRO A 303 14.30 -2.61 11.04
C PRO A 303 13.96 -1.92 9.73
N ALA A 304 14.85 -1.08 9.22
CA ALA A 304 14.57 -0.30 8.01
C ALA A 304 13.99 -1.21 6.91
N TYR A 305 14.44 -2.47 6.79
CA TYR A 305 13.91 -3.47 5.84
C TYR A 305 12.40 -3.76 5.91
N VAL A 306 11.69 -3.42 7.00
CA VAL A 306 10.24 -3.62 7.16
C VAL A 306 9.44 -2.53 6.45
N LEU A 307 9.98 -1.31 6.43
CA LEU A 307 9.35 -0.12 5.84
C LEU A 307 10.02 0.31 4.52
N ASP A 308 11.27 -0.08 4.34
CA ASP A 308 12.06 0.18 3.16
C ASP A 308 11.65 -0.80 2.05
N GLY A 309 11.45 -0.26 0.85
CA GLY A 309 11.01 -0.97 -0.35
C GLY A 309 11.91 -2.16 -0.69
N SER A 310 11.52 -3.34 -0.24
CA SER A 310 12.25 -4.56 -0.53
C SER A 310 12.42 -4.77 -2.04
N ALA A 311 13.45 -5.53 -2.45
CA ALA A 311 13.58 -6.04 -3.82
C ALA A 311 12.36 -6.87 -4.31
N ALA A 312 11.35 -7.07 -3.46
CA ALA A 312 10.08 -7.69 -3.79
C ALA A 312 9.34 -6.97 -4.91
N SER A 313 9.39 -5.64 -4.96
CA SER A 313 8.78 -4.85 -6.04
C SER A 313 9.37 -5.26 -7.39
N ILE A 314 10.70 -5.29 -7.49
CA ILE A 314 11.43 -5.76 -8.68
C ILE A 314 11.08 -7.21 -9.02
N GLY A 315 11.15 -8.12 -8.03
CA GLY A 315 10.82 -9.53 -8.22
C GLY A 315 9.38 -9.76 -8.68
N TYR A 316 8.45 -8.91 -8.24
CA TYR A 316 7.08 -8.87 -8.73
C TYR A 316 7.01 -8.51 -10.21
N TYR A 317 7.71 -7.45 -10.65
CA TYR A 317 7.77 -7.07 -12.07
C TYR A 317 8.44 -8.16 -12.92
N HIS A 318 9.48 -8.83 -12.43
CA HIS A 318 10.11 -9.96 -13.14
C HIS A 318 9.13 -11.11 -13.35
N ARG A 319 8.35 -11.46 -12.32
CA ARG A 319 7.33 -12.51 -12.43
C ARG A 319 6.22 -12.12 -13.39
N LEU A 320 5.78 -10.85 -13.36
CA LEU A 320 4.78 -10.32 -14.27
C LEU A 320 5.28 -10.33 -15.73
N LEU A 321 6.53 -9.94 -15.95
CA LEU A 321 7.20 -9.98 -17.25
C LEU A 321 7.23 -11.41 -17.79
N ARG A 322 7.68 -12.36 -16.97
CA ARG A 322 7.72 -13.79 -17.34
C ARG A 322 6.33 -14.33 -17.72
N ALA A 323 5.29 -13.94 -16.99
CA ALA A 323 3.92 -14.36 -17.31
C ALA A 323 3.44 -13.81 -18.66
N HIS A 324 3.70 -12.52 -18.95
CA HIS A 324 3.37 -11.94 -20.26
C HIS A 324 4.15 -12.59 -21.41
N ILE A 325 5.42 -12.94 -21.18
CA ILE A 325 6.25 -13.63 -22.18
C ILE A 325 5.69 -15.02 -22.47
N LYS A 326 5.34 -15.80 -21.44
CA LYS A 326 4.74 -17.13 -21.62
C LYS A 326 3.38 -17.10 -22.32
N LEU A 327 2.62 -16.02 -22.18
CA LEU A 327 1.36 -15.82 -22.91
C LEU A 327 1.57 -15.33 -24.35
N GLY A 328 2.82 -15.07 -24.78
CA GLY A 328 3.12 -14.53 -26.10
C GLY A 328 2.72 -13.07 -26.30
N SER A 329 2.48 -12.32 -25.21
CA SER A 329 1.99 -10.94 -25.29
C SER A 329 3.15 -9.94 -25.29
N LEU A 330 3.67 -9.62 -26.48
CA LEU A 330 4.73 -8.61 -26.63
C LEU A 330 4.33 -7.22 -26.08
N PRO A 331 3.13 -6.67 -26.36
CA PRO A 331 2.73 -5.37 -25.80
C PRO A 331 2.66 -5.38 -24.28
N GLY A 332 2.20 -6.50 -23.70
CA GLY A 332 2.15 -6.68 -22.25
C GLY A 332 3.55 -6.73 -21.63
N ALA A 333 4.45 -7.53 -22.21
CA ALA A 333 5.83 -7.66 -21.75
C ALA A 333 6.56 -6.32 -21.77
N MET A 334 6.47 -5.56 -22.88
CA MET A 334 7.08 -4.23 -22.96
C MET A 334 6.42 -3.20 -22.05
N GLY A 335 5.12 -3.30 -21.80
CA GLY A 335 4.44 -2.49 -20.79
C GLY A 335 5.05 -2.69 -19.39
N VAL A 336 5.34 -3.94 -19.02
CA VAL A 336 5.97 -4.28 -17.75
C VAL A 336 7.41 -3.77 -17.68
N VAL A 337 8.19 -3.91 -18.75
CA VAL A 337 9.57 -3.37 -18.81
C VAL A 337 9.56 -1.86 -18.59
N LYS A 338 8.64 -1.14 -19.26
CA LYS A 338 8.50 0.31 -19.11
C LYS A 338 8.08 0.70 -17.68
N ASP A 339 7.15 -0.01 -17.07
CA ASP A 339 6.73 0.25 -15.70
C ASP A 339 7.87 -0.01 -14.70
N LEU A 340 8.68 -1.04 -14.92
CA LEU A 340 9.86 -1.36 -14.11
C LEU A 340 10.96 -0.30 -14.25
N GLN A 341 11.25 0.14 -15.47
CA GLN A 341 12.18 1.25 -15.72
C GLN A 341 11.72 2.52 -15.01
N LYS A 342 10.44 2.88 -15.17
CA LYS A 342 9.83 4.04 -14.50
C LYS A 342 9.99 3.96 -12.98
N LEU A 343 9.74 2.80 -12.37
CA LEU A 343 9.94 2.61 -10.93
C LEU A 343 11.40 2.88 -10.55
N THR A 344 12.35 2.30 -11.28
CA THR A 344 13.78 2.43 -10.96
C THR A 344 14.28 3.85 -11.14
N ASP A 345 13.80 4.58 -12.15
CA ASP A 345 14.17 5.97 -12.39
C ASP A 345 13.62 6.90 -11.31
N LEU A 346 12.38 6.68 -10.87
CA LEU A 346 11.79 7.40 -9.74
C LEU A 346 12.60 7.15 -8.46
N ASN A 347 13.02 5.90 -8.21
CA ASN A 347 13.86 5.57 -7.05
C ASN A 347 15.22 6.28 -7.10
N LYS A 348 15.90 6.27 -8.26
CA LYS A 348 17.15 7.01 -8.47
C LYS A 348 16.96 8.50 -8.20
N GLN A 349 15.91 9.09 -8.76
CA GLN A 349 15.62 10.52 -8.62
C GLN A 349 15.37 10.91 -7.15
N ASN A 350 14.55 10.14 -6.43
CA ASN A 350 14.26 10.39 -5.02
C ASN A 350 15.52 10.25 -4.15
N SER A 351 16.35 9.25 -4.43
CA SER A 351 17.61 9.06 -3.69
C SER A 351 18.57 10.24 -3.89
N ILE A 352 18.67 10.77 -5.10
CA ILE A 352 19.49 11.96 -5.40
C ILE A 352 18.92 13.19 -4.67
N GLN A 353 17.60 13.38 -4.67
CA GLN A 353 16.95 14.48 -3.95
C GLN A 353 17.21 14.41 -2.44
N GLU A 354 17.06 13.23 -1.85
CA GLU A 354 17.34 13.02 -0.42
C GLU A 354 18.82 13.28 -0.08
N PHE A 355 19.74 12.85 -0.96
CA PHE A 355 21.17 13.14 -0.81
C PHE A 355 21.45 14.65 -0.75
N PHE A 356 20.90 15.43 -1.69
CA PHE A 356 21.09 16.88 -1.70
C PHE A 356 20.41 17.59 -0.53
N ALA A 357 19.23 17.14 -0.12
CA ALA A 357 18.55 17.68 1.06
C ALA A 357 19.41 17.49 2.33
N LYS A 358 19.93 16.29 2.56
CA LYS A 358 20.82 15.99 3.70
C LYS A 358 22.13 16.78 3.64
N GLN A 359 22.67 17.00 2.45
CA GLN A 359 23.88 17.81 2.29
C GLN A 359 23.62 19.28 2.64
N GLN A 360 22.46 19.83 2.25
CA GLN A 360 22.08 21.20 2.57
C GLN A 360 21.80 21.39 4.06
N ASP A 361 21.14 20.43 4.70
CA ASP A 361 20.87 20.44 6.14
C ASP A 361 22.17 20.38 6.96
N ALA A 362 23.15 19.58 6.52
CA ALA A 362 24.47 19.49 7.16
C ALA A 362 25.27 20.81 7.05
N ILE A 363 25.21 21.50 5.89
CA ILE A 363 25.85 22.81 5.70
C ILE A 363 25.24 23.88 6.62
N THR A 364 23.99 23.70 7.05
CA THR A 364 23.26 24.65 7.90
C THR A 364 23.46 24.39 9.40
N GLN A 365 24.01 23.23 9.78
CA GLN A 365 24.20 22.83 11.18
C GLN A 365 25.65 22.98 11.70
N ASP A 366 26.63 23.28 10.84
CA ASP A 366 28.03 23.51 11.23
C ASP A 366 28.32 24.97 11.66
N GLU A 367 27.72 25.44 12.76
CA GLU A 367 28.26 26.58 13.53
C GLU A 367 28.80 26.20 14.92
N ASP A 368 28.55 24.98 15.44
CA ASP A 368 29.04 24.54 16.75
C ASP A 368 29.46 23.06 16.75
N ASP A 369 30.63 22.72 16.20
CA ASP A 369 31.62 21.86 16.88
C ASP A 369 32.89 21.70 16.03
N GLU A 370 34.03 22.07 16.63
CA GLU A 370 35.34 21.91 16.03
C GLU A 370 35.77 20.42 16.02
N THR A 371 36.46 20.04 14.93
CA THR A 371 37.30 18.83 14.77
C THR A 371 36.61 17.48 14.60
N SER A 372 36.32 17.13 13.35
CA SER A 372 36.44 15.75 12.87
C SER A 372 36.94 15.74 11.42
N GLU A 373 38.24 15.54 11.30
CA GLU A 373 39.01 15.11 10.13
C GLU A 373 38.16 14.77 8.88
N PHE A 374 38.12 15.73 7.96
CA PHE A 374 37.58 15.62 6.61
C PHE A 374 38.35 14.54 5.83
N GLY A 375 37.89 13.30 5.92
CA GLY A 375 38.16 12.27 4.94
C GLY A 375 37.12 12.36 3.82
N PHE A 376 37.55 12.70 2.61
CA PHE A 376 36.84 12.44 1.35
C PHE A 376 36.72 10.93 1.07
N HIS A 377 36.41 10.14 2.10
CA HIS A 377 35.93 8.77 2.00
C HIS A 377 34.43 8.90 2.17
N GLY A 378 33.65 8.77 1.08
CA GLY A 378 32.20 8.91 1.13
C GLY A 378 31.62 8.14 2.32
N ARG A 379 31.19 8.84 3.38
CA ARG A 379 30.53 8.23 4.54
C ARG A 379 29.16 7.64 4.20
N TYR A 380 28.70 7.87 2.96
CA TYR A 380 27.80 7.00 2.23
C TYR A 380 28.62 6.25 1.17
N GLY A 381 29.29 5.16 1.55
CA GLY A 381 29.54 4.11 0.56
C GLY A 381 28.17 3.79 -0.02
N GLY A 382 28.01 3.98 -1.34
CA GLY A 382 26.71 4.03 -2.01
C GLY A 382 25.74 3.03 -1.42
N ILE A 383 24.60 3.51 -0.92
CA ILE A 383 23.49 2.64 -0.58
C ILE A 383 23.10 1.99 -1.90
N HIS A 384 23.66 0.82 -2.18
CA HIS A 384 23.34 0.02 -3.34
C HIS A 384 21.96 -0.55 -3.08
N TYR A 385 20.95 0.24 -3.42
CA TYR A 385 19.58 -0.17 -3.31
C TYR A 385 19.21 -1.01 -4.53
N PRO A 386 18.72 -2.25 -4.36
CA PRO A 386 18.45 -3.13 -5.48
C PRO A 386 17.50 -2.51 -6.51
N SER A 387 16.53 -1.70 -6.08
CA SER A 387 15.51 -1.15 -6.99
C SER A 387 15.90 0.15 -7.69
N PHE A 388 17.19 0.52 -7.69
CA PHE A 388 17.72 1.55 -8.58
C PHE A 388 17.96 1.03 -10.00
N PHE A 389 17.96 -0.27 -10.21
CA PHE A 389 18.12 -0.86 -11.54
C PHE A 389 17.05 -1.92 -11.78
N PRO A 390 16.58 -2.11 -13.03
CA PRO A 390 15.60 -3.14 -13.35
C PRO A 390 16.04 -4.56 -12.99
N GLN A 391 17.36 -4.83 -13.01
CA GLN A 391 17.98 -6.11 -12.64
C GLN A 391 17.31 -7.35 -13.29
N ILE A 392 16.87 -7.23 -14.55
CA ILE A 392 16.15 -8.33 -15.23
C ILE A 392 17.09 -9.54 -15.34
N PRO A 393 16.69 -10.72 -14.84
CA PRO A 393 17.49 -11.93 -14.93
C PRO A 393 17.71 -12.34 -16.40
N VAL A 394 18.92 -12.79 -16.72
CA VAL A 394 19.31 -13.21 -18.09
C VAL A 394 18.33 -14.21 -18.71
N PRO A 395 17.80 -15.23 -18.01
CA PRO A 395 16.82 -16.13 -18.60
C PRO A 395 15.53 -15.44 -19.06
N ILE A 396 15.04 -14.45 -18.29
CA ILE A 396 13.81 -13.71 -18.65
C ILE A 396 14.09 -12.77 -19.83
N LEU A 397 15.29 -12.18 -19.88
CA LEU A 397 15.72 -11.35 -21.00
C LEU A 397 15.90 -12.17 -22.28
N ALA A 398 16.44 -13.39 -22.18
CA ALA A 398 16.54 -14.34 -23.28
C ALA A 398 15.16 -14.73 -23.84
N ASP A 399 14.22 -15.07 -22.96
CA ASP A 399 12.82 -15.36 -23.35
C ASP A 399 12.15 -14.13 -24.00
N LEU A 400 12.45 -12.91 -23.53
CA LEU A 400 11.95 -11.67 -24.14
C LEU A 400 12.51 -11.45 -25.55
N VAL A 401 13.80 -11.69 -25.76
CA VAL A 401 14.44 -11.58 -27.09
C VAL A 401 13.83 -12.58 -28.05
N HIS A 402 13.60 -13.83 -27.61
CA HIS A 402 12.87 -14.82 -28.41
C HIS A 402 11.47 -14.33 -28.78
N LEU A 403 10.71 -13.80 -27.81
CA LEU A 403 9.38 -13.26 -28.07
C LEU A 403 9.40 -12.12 -29.11
N VAL A 404 10.41 -11.26 -29.07
CA VAL A 404 10.59 -10.18 -30.05
C VAL A 404 10.83 -10.71 -31.45
N VAL A 405 11.67 -11.75 -31.59
CA VAL A 405 11.92 -12.44 -32.85
C VAL A 405 10.66 -13.14 -33.36
N ASP A 406 9.98 -13.90 -32.50
CA ASP A 406 8.74 -14.61 -32.84
C ASP A 406 7.62 -13.65 -33.27
N ALA A 407 7.55 -12.47 -32.67
CA ALA A 407 6.61 -11.41 -33.03
C ALA A 407 7.07 -10.56 -34.23
N GLN A 408 8.23 -10.86 -34.82
CA GLN A 408 8.87 -10.10 -35.92
C GLN A 408 9.05 -8.60 -35.63
N ALA A 409 9.22 -8.23 -34.36
CA ALA A 409 9.39 -6.85 -33.92
C ALA A 409 10.87 -6.42 -33.99
N LEU A 410 11.44 -6.43 -35.20
CA LEU A 410 12.88 -6.25 -35.41
C LEU A 410 13.43 -4.89 -34.95
N GLU A 411 12.65 -3.81 -35.11
CA GLU A 411 13.03 -2.47 -34.58
C GLU A 411 13.17 -2.47 -33.06
N LEU A 412 12.31 -3.24 -32.38
CA LEU A 412 12.42 -3.40 -30.92
C LEU A 412 13.63 -4.25 -30.56
N GLY A 413 13.93 -5.28 -31.36
CA GLY A 413 15.12 -6.11 -31.20
C GLY A 413 16.42 -5.31 -31.36
N SER A 414 16.48 -4.40 -32.34
CA SER A 414 17.63 -3.51 -32.51
C SER A 414 17.74 -2.51 -31.35
N TRP A 415 16.63 -1.95 -30.87
CA TRP A 415 16.62 -1.07 -29.70
C TRP A 415 17.14 -1.78 -28.43
N LEU A 416 16.78 -3.06 -28.22
CA LEU A 416 17.25 -3.83 -27.06
C LEU A 416 18.78 -4.01 -27.01
N LEU A 417 19.44 -4.06 -28.18
CA LEU A 417 20.88 -4.31 -28.32
C LEU A 417 21.72 -3.04 -28.50
N TYR A 418 21.16 -2.04 -29.19
CA TYR A 418 21.89 -0.88 -29.69
C TYR A 418 21.32 0.45 -29.22
N SER A 419 20.41 0.46 -28.24
CA SER A 419 19.93 1.72 -27.68
C SER A 419 21.10 2.56 -27.15
N GLU A 420 21.14 3.82 -27.60
CA GLU A 420 22.03 4.87 -27.11
C GLU A 420 21.34 5.78 -26.09
N ASP A 421 20.21 5.33 -25.52
CA ASP A 421 19.51 6.05 -24.47
C ASP A 421 20.38 6.19 -23.20
N LEU A 422 19.99 7.09 -22.29
CA LEU A 422 20.78 7.42 -21.07
C LEU A 422 21.13 6.20 -20.21
N ASP A 423 20.26 5.18 -20.18
CA ASP A 423 20.49 3.94 -19.43
C ASP A 423 21.30 2.89 -20.21
N GLY A 424 21.51 3.11 -21.52
CA GLY A 424 22.13 2.17 -22.45
C GLY A 424 21.21 1.02 -22.87
N PRO A 425 21.74 0.04 -23.64
CA PRO A 425 20.97 -1.09 -24.12
C PRO A 425 20.60 -2.04 -22.97
N LEU A 426 19.36 -2.54 -22.99
CA LEU A 426 18.88 -3.50 -22.00
C LEU A 426 19.71 -4.80 -22.06
N VAL A 427 20.09 -5.22 -23.28
CA VAL A 427 21.04 -6.32 -23.51
C VAL A 427 22.44 -5.75 -23.72
N HIS A 428 23.16 -5.51 -22.64
CA HIS A 428 24.54 -5.00 -22.71
C HIS A 428 25.51 -6.06 -23.23
N LYS A 429 26.61 -5.63 -23.86
CA LYS A 429 27.63 -6.52 -24.47
C LYS A 429 28.21 -7.57 -23.53
N GLY A 430 28.20 -7.32 -22.21
CA GLY A 430 28.60 -8.31 -21.20
C GLY A 430 27.76 -9.60 -21.26
N LEU A 431 26.47 -9.49 -21.59
CA LEU A 431 25.55 -10.62 -21.68
C LEU A 431 25.76 -11.47 -22.93
N TYR A 432 26.52 -11.00 -23.93
CA TYR A 432 26.77 -11.78 -25.15
C TYR A 432 27.62 -13.02 -24.86
N THR A 433 28.32 -13.01 -23.72
CA THR A 433 29.12 -14.14 -23.23
C THR A 433 28.28 -15.19 -22.51
N ASP A 434 27.05 -14.87 -22.10
CA ASP A 434 26.19 -15.80 -21.35
C ASP A 434 25.64 -16.88 -22.31
N PRO A 435 25.82 -18.18 -21.99
CA PRO A 435 25.34 -19.27 -22.85
C PRO A 435 23.82 -19.28 -23.03
N ILE A 436 23.06 -18.77 -22.06
CA ILE A 436 21.58 -18.71 -22.14
C ILE A 436 21.15 -17.66 -23.17
N MET A 437 21.93 -16.59 -23.32
CA MET A 437 21.62 -15.49 -24.22
C MET A 437 22.09 -15.76 -25.66
N ALA A 438 23.03 -16.68 -25.85
CA ALA A 438 23.63 -16.95 -27.16
C ALA A 438 22.62 -17.34 -28.25
N ALA A 439 21.76 -18.32 -27.99
CA ALA A 439 20.77 -18.79 -28.96
C ALA A 439 19.76 -17.69 -29.37
N PRO A 440 19.07 -17.00 -28.43
CA PRO A 440 18.17 -15.91 -28.80
C PRO A 440 18.87 -14.77 -29.55
N LEU A 441 20.13 -14.46 -29.22
CA LEU A 441 20.89 -13.43 -29.94
C LEU A 441 21.28 -13.84 -31.36
N ILE A 442 21.68 -15.09 -31.58
CA ILE A 442 21.93 -15.62 -32.93
C ILE A 442 20.65 -15.54 -33.75
N ARG A 443 19.53 -15.92 -33.12
CA ARG A 443 18.23 -15.89 -33.76
C ARG A 443 17.87 -14.49 -34.24
N LEU A 444 18.01 -13.53 -33.34
CA LEU A 444 17.78 -12.11 -33.61
C LEU A 444 18.78 -11.54 -34.63
N ALA A 445 20.06 -11.88 -34.53
CA ALA A 445 21.10 -11.42 -35.46
C ALA A 445 20.80 -11.84 -36.90
N ALA A 446 20.35 -13.08 -37.11
CA ALA A 446 19.99 -13.52 -38.46
C ALA A 446 18.69 -12.86 -38.94
N SER A 447 17.69 -12.67 -38.06
CA SER A 447 16.48 -11.92 -38.42
C SER A 447 16.77 -10.45 -38.78
N LEU A 448 17.79 -9.85 -38.16
CA LEU A 448 18.29 -8.50 -38.48
C LEU A 448 19.29 -8.47 -39.65
N SER A 449 19.76 -9.63 -40.12
CA SER A 449 20.89 -9.75 -41.06
C SER A 449 22.17 -9.03 -40.58
N ASP A 450 22.43 -9.08 -39.28
CA ASP A 450 23.59 -8.46 -38.63
C ASP A 450 24.76 -9.46 -38.53
N GLU A 451 25.59 -9.48 -39.58
CA GLU A 451 26.77 -10.36 -39.66
C GLU A 451 27.82 -10.04 -38.59
N VAL A 452 27.88 -8.79 -38.13
CA VAL A 452 28.87 -8.33 -37.15
C VAL A 452 28.53 -8.89 -35.78
N LEU A 453 27.27 -8.77 -35.36
CA LEU A 453 26.78 -9.34 -34.11
C LEU A 453 26.94 -10.87 -34.09
N MET A 454 26.60 -11.53 -35.20
CA MET A 454 26.73 -12.98 -35.32
C MET A 454 28.19 -13.44 -35.19
N ALA A 455 29.12 -12.75 -35.87
CA ALA A 455 30.55 -13.05 -35.77
C ALA A 455 31.10 -12.81 -34.35
N GLU A 456 30.63 -11.76 -33.66
CA GLU A 456 31.01 -11.49 -32.27
C GLU A 456 30.55 -12.63 -31.34
N ILE A 457 29.28 -13.03 -31.40
CA ILE A 457 28.73 -14.09 -30.53
C ILE A 457 29.46 -15.41 -30.74
N LEU A 458 29.65 -15.83 -32.00
CA LEU A 458 30.35 -17.08 -32.33
C LEU A 458 31.80 -17.07 -31.83
N LYS A 459 32.49 -15.93 -31.92
CA LYS A 459 33.85 -15.76 -31.39
C LYS A 459 33.88 -15.86 -29.86
N TYR A 460 32.90 -15.28 -29.17
CA TYR A 460 32.82 -15.37 -27.70
C TYR A 460 32.51 -16.79 -27.22
N GLN A 461 31.59 -17.48 -27.87
CA GLN A 461 31.26 -18.88 -27.56
C GLN A 461 32.47 -19.81 -27.76
N LYS A 462 33.20 -19.65 -28.87
CA LYS A 462 34.43 -20.43 -29.14
C LYS A 462 35.56 -20.20 -28.13
N LYS A 463 35.57 -19.04 -27.46
CA LYS A 463 36.60 -18.69 -26.45
C LYS A 463 36.29 -19.28 -25.07
N HIS A 464 35.01 -19.51 -24.75
CA HIS A 464 34.58 -20.05 -23.45
C HIS A 464 34.40 -21.58 -23.46
N SER A 465 34.02 -22.17 -24.59
CA SER A 465 33.86 -23.61 -24.71
C SER A 465 35.16 -24.25 -25.21
N GLN A 466 35.87 -24.98 -24.33
CA GLN A 466 36.99 -25.85 -24.73
C GLN A 466 36.54 -27.13 -25.47
N THR A 467 35.22 -27.37 -25.51
CA THR A 467 34.53 -28.43 -26.25
C THR A 467 33.51 -27.80 -27.20
N ASP A 468 32.99 -28.58 -28.15
CA ASP A 468 32.02 -28.15 -29.18
C ASP A 468 30.89 -27.24 -28.65
N HIS A 469 30.37 -26.40 -29.55
CA HIS A 469 29.28 -25.45 -29.31
C HIS A 469 28.15 -26.08 -28.49
N SER A 470 27.53 -25.29 -27.60
CA SER A 470 26.36 -25.74 -26.83
C SER A 470 25.29 -26.32 -27.76
N GLU A 471 24.73 -27.50 -27.44
CA GLU A 471 23.73 -28.22 -28.25
C GLU A 471 22.59 -27.29 -28.70
N LYS A 472 22.08 -26.45 -27.79
CA LYS A 472 21.03 -25.47 -28.10
C LYS A 472 21.43 -24.40 -29.13
N VAL A 473 22.72 -24.05 -29.18
CA VAL A 473 23.25 -23.08 -30.15
C VAL A 473 23.40 -23.75 -31.51
N LEU A 474 23.80 -25.02 -31.54
CA LEU A 474 23.87 -25.81 -32.78
C LEU A 474 22.49 -26.06 -33.36
N ASP A 475 21.52 -26.45 -32.52
CA ASP A 475 20.12 -26.63 -32.91
C ASP A 475 19.55 -25.34 -33.52
N GLU A 476 19.76 -24.21 -32.86
CA GLU A 476 19.28 -22.92 -33.36
C GLU A 476 19.94 -22.51 -34.68
N ILE A 477 21.27 -22.69 -34.81
CA ILE A 477 21.96 -22.43 -36.08
C ILE A 477 21.38 -23.31 -37.19
N LEU A 478 21.07 -24.57 -36.89
CA LEU A 478 20.53 -25.53 -37.84
C LEU A 478 19.10 -25.16 -38.23
N ASP A 479 18.24 -24.82 -37.27
CA ASP A 479 16.88 -24.31 -37.48
C ASP A 479 16.90 -23.04 -38.34
N GLN A 480 17.85 -22.13 -38.12
CA GLN A 480 18.02 -20.94 -38.95
C GLN A 480 18.47 -21.26 -40.39
N GLN A 481 19.36 -22.23 -40.58
CA GLN A 481 19.74 -22.66 -41.93
C GLN A 481 18.57 -23.34 -42.64
N VAL A 482 17.70 -24.04 -41.92
CA VAL A 482 16.44 -24.59 -42.45
C VAL A 482 15.48 -23.47 -42.85
N GLU A 483 15.26 -22.46 -41.99
CA GLU A 483 14.40 -21.31 -42.29
C GLU A 483 14.92 -20.48 -43.48
N ALA A 484 16.24 -20.33 -43.61
CA ALA A 484 16.88 -19.66 -44.75
C ALA A 484 16.89 -20.51 -46.03
N GLY A 485 16.40 -21.76 -45.99
CA GLY A 485 16.37 -22.68 -47.14
C GLY A 485 17.76 -23.14 -47.59
N ASN A 486 18.76 -23.10 -46.71
CA ASN A 486 20.16 -23.37 -47.00
C ASN A 486 20.49 -24.85 -46.81
N TRP A 487 19.73 -25.71 -47.49
CA TRP A 487 19.77 -27.18 -47.39
C TRP A 487 21.18 -27.82 -47.44
N PRO A 488 22.14 -27.34 -48.27
CA PRO A 488 23.48 -27.93 -48.32
C PRO A 488 24.28 -27.80 -47.02
N LEU A 489 24.01 -26.77 -46.22
CA LEU A 489 24.65 -26.57 -44.91
C LEU A 489 23.94 -27.35 -43.81
N VAL A 490 22.61 -27.50 -43.92
CA VAL A 490 21.80 -28.34 -43.03
C VAL A 490 22.22 -29.81 -43.15
N ASP A 491 22.33 -30.33 -44.37
CA ASP A 491 22.74 -31.72 -44.62
C ASP A 491 24.13 -32.00 -44.04
N LYS A 492 25.06 -31.06 -44.21
CA LYS A 492 26.43 -31.18 -43.71
C LYS A 492 26.54 -31.06 -42.18
N ALA A 493 25.65 -30.30 -41.55
CA ALA A 493 25.58 -30.18 -40.09
C ALA A 493 24.97 -31.45 -39.46
N LEU A 494 23.93 -32.02 -40.08
CA LEU A 494 23.33 -33.30 -39.66
C LEU A 494 24.28 -34.49 -39.82
N GLU A 495 25.22 -34.46 -40.77
CA GLU A 495 26.28 -35.47 -40.93
C GLU A 495 27.38 -35.39 -39.85
N SER A 496 27.44 -34.29 -39.08
CA SER A 496 28.50 -34.03 -38.08
C SER A 496 28.08 -34.24 -36.62
N PHE A 497 26.80 -34.52 -36.38
CA PHE A 497 26.28 -35.11 -35.15
C PHE A 497 26.39 -36.65 -35.21
#